data_AF-A0A965MTF6-F1
#
_entry.id   AF-A0A965MTF6-F1
#
_cell.length_a   1.000
_cell.length_b   1.000
_cell.length_c   1.000
_cell.angle_alpha   90.00
_cell.angle_beta   90.00
_cell.angle_gamma   90.00
#
_symmetry.space_group_name_H-M   'P 1'
#
loop_
_entity.id
_entity.type
_entity.pdbx_description
1 polymer ?
#
loop_
_entity_poly.entity_id
_entity_poly.type
_entity_poly.pdbx_seq_one_letter_code
_entity_poly.pdbx_strand_id
1 'polypeptide(L)' 'YFNNLKRLGFDESDWSDGGSDRLVDAIVAWGTEEQIAHRVAEHHAAGADHVCVQVLQADPRTAPIEQLRRLAPVLLG' A
#
# COMPACT_ATOMS: atom_id res chain seq x y z
N TYR A 1 -9.88 13.81 -5.64
CA TYR A 1 -9.07 12.95 -4.76
C TYR A 1 -8.87 13.60 -3.38
N PHE A 2 -8.38 14.84 -3.35
CA PHE A 2 -8.12 15.65 -2.14
C PHE A 2 -9.24 15.71 -1.09
N ASN A 3 -10.49 15.95 -1.50
CA ASN A 3 -11.61 16.04 -0.56
C ASN A 3 -11.86 14.72 0.21
N ASN A 4 -11.50 13.58 -0.38
CA ASN A 4 -11.57 12.30 0.33
C ASN A 4 -10.49 12.20 1.42
N LEU A 5 -9.26 12.62 1.11
CA LEU A 5 -8.15 12.62 2.07
C LEU A 5 -8.44 13.55 3.26
N LYS A 6 -9.03 14.72 3.02
CA LYS A 6 -9.53 15.58 4.10
C LYS A 6 -10.54 14.88 5.01
N ARG A 7 -11.46 14.10 4.42
CA ARG A 7 -12.46 13.33 5.16
C ARG A 7 -11.84 12.20 5.99
N LEU A 8 -10.65 11.74 5.60
CA LEU A 8 -9.85 10.75 6.32
C LEU A 8 -8.88 11.38 7.34
N GLY A 9 -8.94 12.71 7.55
CA GLY A 9 -8.18 13.40 8.58
C GLY A 9 -6.76 13.83 8.17
N PHE A 10 -6.48 13.89 6.87
CA PHE A 10 -5.25 14.47 6.32
C PHE A 10 -5.44 15.96 6.01
N ASP A 11 -4.37 16.75 6.12
CA ASP A 11 -4.39 18.19 5.85
C ASP A 11 -3.38 18.61 4.78
N GLU A 12 -3.28 19.92 4.52
CA GLU A 12 -2.48 20.44 3.41
C GLU A 12 -1.01 20.07 3.46
N SER A 13 -0.46 19.94 4.68
CA SER A 13 0.92 19.51 4.89
C SER A 13 1.16 18.06 4.50
N ASP A 14 0.12 17.21 4.48
CA ASP A 14 0.26 15.79 4.20
C ASP A 14 0.46 15.45 2.72
N TRP A 15 0.14 16.35 1.79
CA TRP A 15 0.29 16.09 0.34
C TRP A 15 1.08 17.18 -0.38
N SER A 16 1.64 18.14 0.35
CA SER A 16 2.60 19.11 -0.18
C SER A 16 3.97 18.43 -0.35
N ASP A 17 4.82 18.99 -1.23
CA ASP A 17 6.22 18.56 -1.43
C ASP A 17 6.45 17.06 -1.71
N GLY A 18 5.46 16.38 -2.30
CA GLY A 18 5.55 14.95 -2.66
C GLY A 18 4.82 14.00 -1.70
N GLY A 19 4.22 14.52 -0.63
CA GLY A 19 3.47 13.75 0.36
C GLY A 19 4.25 13.52 1.66
N SER A 20 3.54 13.56 2.79
CA SER A 20 4.12 13.27 4.10
C SER A 20 4.33 11.77 4.30
N ASP A 21 5.28 11.41 5.17
CA ASP A 21 5.47 10.02 5.60
C ASP A 21 4.16 9.42 6.14
N ARG A 22 3.39 10.20 6.90
CA ARG A 22 2.07 9.79 7.40
C ARG A 22 1.10 9.43 6.26
N LEU A 23 1.06 10.23 5.19
CA LEU A 23 0.21 9.94 4.04
C LEU A 23 0.69 8.70 3.29
N VAL A 24 2.01 8.58 3.08
CA VAL A 24 2.62 7.42 2.42
C VAL A 24 2.36 6.14 3.21
N ASP A 25 2.62 6.16 4.51
CA ASP A 25 2.40 5.03 5.42
C ASP A 25 0.95 4.59 5.50
N ALA A 26 0.01 5.51 5.31
CA ALA A 26 -1.42 5.20 5.34
C ALA A 26 -1.94 4.59 4.04
N ILE A 27 -1.34 4.93 2.90
CA ILE A 27 -1.88 4.59 1.57
C ILE A 27 -1.06 3.51 0.87
N VAL A 28 0.23 3.39 1.18
CA VAL A 28 1.15 2.44 0.55
C VAL A 28 1.63 1.44 1.58
N ALA A 29 1.46 0.15 1.30
CA ALA A 29 2.17 -0.91 2.02
C ALA A 29 3.59 -1.00 1.45
N TRP A 30 4.59 -0.54 2.20
CA TRP A 30 6.01 -0.54 1.81
C TRP A 30 6.88 -1.03 2.97
N GLY A 31 8.07 -1.56 2.65
CA GLY A 31 8.97 -2.21 3.61
C GLY A 31 9.37 -3.61 3.16
N THR A 32 9.66 -4.50 4.12
CA THR A 32 9.93 -5.91 3.83
C THR A 32 8.67 -6.66 3.40
N GLU A 33 8.83 -7.84 2.80
CA GLU A 33 7.74 -8.72 2.43
C GLU A 33 6.81 -9.05 3.62
N GLU A 34 7.38 -9.25 4.82
CA GLU A 34 6.61 -9.53 6.04
C GLU A 34 5.79 -8.32 6.51
N GLN A 35 6.34 -7.10 6.39
CA GLN A 35 5.61 -5.88 6.72
C GLN A 35 4.43 -5.67 5.77
N ILE A 36 4.62 -5.97 4.48
CA ILE A 36 3.56 -5.93 3.48
C ILE A 36 2.50 -6.99 3.77
N ALA A 37 2.90 -8.22 4.09
CA ALA A 37 1.98 -9.30 4.46
C ALA A 37 1.16 -8.95 5.71
N HIS A 38 1.78 -8.30 6.70
CA HIS A 38 1.08 -7.82 7.88
C HIS A 38 -0.03 -6.81 7.53
N ARG A 39 0.26 -5.83 6.66
CA ARG A 39 -0.76 -4.87 6.18
C ARG A 39 -1.90 -5.56 5.44
N VAL A 40 -1.62 -6.59 4.64
CA VAL A 40 -2.66 -7.40 3.98
C VAL A 40 -3.52 -8.15 5.01
N ALA A 41 -2.90 -8.71 6.05
CA ALA A 41 -3.62 -9.36 7.15
C ALA A 41 -4.50 -8.38 7.93
N GLU A 42 -4.07 -7.13 8.13
CA GLU A 42 -4.89 -6.08 8.76
C GLU A 42 -6.16 -5.79 7.94
N HIS A 43 -6.08 -5.78 6.61
CA HIS A 43 -7.27 -5.63 5.76
C HIS A 43 -8.24 -6.80 5.92
N HIS A 44 -7.74 -8.03 5.99
CA HIS A 44 -8.57 -9.20 6.27
C HIS A 44 -9.19 -9.15 7.67
N ALA A 45 -8.42 -8.75 8.69
CA ALA A 45 -8.92 -8.55 10.06
C ALA A 45 -10.01 -7.46 10.13
N ALA A 46 -9.93 -6.45 9.26
CA ALA A 46 -10.95 -5.42 9.08
C ALA A 46 -12.21 -5.90 8.31
N GLY A 47 -12.25 -7.16 7.87
CA GLY A 47 -13.40 -7.79 7.25
C GLY A 47 -13.32 -7.95 5.74
N ALA A 48 -12.17 -7.69 5.11
CA ALA A 48 -11.99 -7.96 3.68
C ALA A 48 -11.97 -9.48 3.42
N ASP A 49 -12.78 -9.93 2.46
CA ASP A 49 -12.74 -11.29 1.93
C ASP A 49 -11.74 -11.42 0.76
N HIS A 50 -11.36 -10.30 0.16
CA HIS A 50 -10.39 -10.20 -0.92
C HIS A 50 -9.54 -8.92 -0.80
N VAL A 51 -8.23 -9.05 -1.02
CA VAL A 51 -7.29 -7.92 -1.03
C VAL A 51 -6.49 -7.95 -2.34
N CYS A 52 -6.70 -6.94 -3.19
CA CYS A 52 -5.93 -6.78 -4.43
C CYS A 52 -4.57 -6.15 -4.14
N VAL A 53 -3.48 -6.82 -4.51
CA VAL A 53 -2.11 -6.30 -4.36
C VAL A 53 -1.61 -5.75 -5.69
N GLN A 54 -1.41 -4.43 -5.77
CA GLN A 54 -0.83 -3.75 -6.93
C GLN A 54 0.58 -3.25 -6.59
N VAL A 55 1.60 -3.83 -7.20
CA VAL A 55 2.99 -3.41 -7.00
C VAL A 55 3.28 -2.17 -7.85
N LEU A 56 3.79 -1.12 -7.22
CA LEU A 56 4.24 0.10 -7.89
C LEU A 56 5.73 -0.03 -8.26
N GLN A 57 6.06 0.22 -9.52
CA GLN A 57 7.42 0.28 -10.03
C GLN A 57 7.74 1.69 -10.55
N ALA A 58 9.03 2.02 -10.66
CA ALA A 58 9.47 3.30 -11.20
C ALA A 58 9.00 3.53 -12.64
N ASP A 59 9.04 2.50 -13.50
CA ASP A 59 8.33 2.52 -14.78
C ASP A 59 7.00 1.75 -14.63
N PRO A 60 5.84 2.42 -14.69
CA PRO A 60 4.53 1.78 -14.54
C PRO A 60 4.17 0.81 -15.67
N ARG A 61 4.95 0.78 -16.76
CA ARG A 61 4.77 -0.17 -17.86
C ARG A 61 5.55 -1.47 -17.66
N THR A 62 6.44 -1.52 -16.67
CA THR A 62 7.17 -2.74 -16.35
C THR A 62 6.26 -3.68 -15.58
N ALA A 63 6.24 -4.96 -15.96
CA ALA A 63 5.45 -5.96 -15.26
C ALA A 63 6.17 -6.36 -13.95
N PRO A 64 5.50 -6.30 -12.77
CA PRO A 64 6.14 -6.54 -11.48
C PRO A 64 6.26 -8.03 -11.13
N ILE A 65 6.63 -8.88 -12.09
CA ILE A 65 6.57 -10.34 -11.96
C ILE A 65 7.50 -10.85 -10.84
N GLU A 66 8.72 -10.31 -10.73
CA GLU A 66 9.66 -10.73 -9.69
C GLU A 66 9.21 -10.30 -8.29
N GLN A 67 8.64 -9.10 -8.16
CA GLN A 67 8.09 -8.59 -6.91
C GLN A 67 6.89 -9.45 -6.47
N LEU A 68 6.00 -9.78 -7.41
CA LEU A 68 4.88 -10.68 -7.13
C LEU A 68 5.37 -12.08 -6.73
N ARG A 69 6.44 -12.62 -7.34
CA ARG A 69 7.03 -13.90 -6.90
C ARG A 69 7.57 -13.84 -5.48
N ARG A 70 8.22 -12.74 -5.08
CA ARG A 70 8.73 -12.55 -3.71
C ARG A 70 7.62 -12.45 -2.68
N LEU A 71 6.52 -11.78 -3.03
CA LEU A 71 5.36 -11.61 -2.16
C LEU A 71 4.49 -12.86 -2.05
N ALA A 72 4.38 -13.66 -3.11
CA ALA A 72 3.53 -14.86 -3.14
C ALA A 72 3.68 -15.78 -1.90
N PRO A 73 4.89 -16.18 -1.46
CA PRO A 73 5.03 -17.09 -0.32
C PRO A 73 4.57 -16.48 1.01
N VAL A 74 4.65 -15.17 1.20
CA VAL A 74 4.23 -14.51 2.45
C VAL A 74 2.75 -14.13 2.45
N LEU A 75 2.11 -14.06 1.28
CA LEU A 75 0.68 -13.71 1.14
C LEU A 75 -0.24 -14.93 1.02
N LEU A 76 0.29 -16.07 0.57
CA LEU A 76 -0.48 -17.30 0.32
C LEU A 76 -0.05 -18.47 1.21
N GLY A 77 0.90 -18.23 2.12
CA GLY A 77 1.45 -19.22 3.05
C GLY A 77 0.58 -19.46 4.28
#